data_AF-A0A9E3V260-F1
#
_entry.id   AF-A0A9E3V260-F1
#
_cell.length_a   1.000
_cell.length_b   1.000
_cell.length_c   1.000
_cell.angle_alpha   90.00
_cell.angle_beta   90.00
_cell.angle_gamma   90.00
#
_symmetry.space_group_name_H-M   'P 1'
#
loop_
_entity.id
_entity.type
_entity.pdbx_description
1 polymer ?
#
loop_
_entity_poly.entity_id
_entity_poly.type
_entity_poly.pdbx_seq_one_letter_code
_entity_poly.pdbx_strand_id
1 'polypeptide(L)'
;MAGYHLEGPKAARMYEVILPKKLGYFGKVQEVLEDLFREDAIRHIPFVRESIAQNRRRDPSFDEEEWIRTLSQASRGYSIYEMDGRYLSPQGPVDERVLVIRFIFHNPGGEGWGKTDLLAASMEVVNHLVAHRFAEELGVEEEIWFLEYNNPRLAIWKKSATVEAPKPENAV
;
A
#
# COMPACT_ATOMS: atom_id res chain seq x y z
N MET A 1 -7.66 25.59 -24.24
CA MET A 1 -8.00 24.25 -23.69
C MET A 1 -6.83 23.78 -22.86
N ALA A 2 -7.07 23.23 -21.67
CA ALA A 2 -5.99 22.62 -20.90
C ALA A 2 -5.49 21.39 -21.66
N GLY A 3 -4.20 21.36 -21.99
CA GLY A 3 -3.57 20.16 -22.54
C GLY A 3 -3.50 19.08 -21.47
N TYR A 4 -3.58 17.83 -21.89
CA TYR A 4 -3.34 16.66 -21.05
C TYR A 4 -2.23 15.83 -21.69
N HIS A 5 -1.41 15.21 -20.86
CA HIS A 5 -0.38 14.28 -21.31
C HIS A 5 -0.31 13.08 -20.37
N LEU A 6 0.27 12.00 -20.88
CA LEU A 6 0.54 10.79 -20.12
C LEU A 6 1.97 10.85 -19.57
N GLU A 7 2.14 10.73 -18.25
CA GLU A 7 3.45 10.58 -17.61
C GLU A 7 3.69 9.11 -17.23
N GLY A 8 4.81 8.55 -17.66
CA GLY A 8 5.18 7.16 -17.42
C GLY A 8 5.55 6.42 -18.72
N PRO A 9 5.56 5.07 -18.72
CA PRO A 9 5.21 4.20 -17.59
C PRO A 9 6.27 4.18 -16.49
N LYS A 10 5.85 4.35 -15.24
CA LYS A 10 6.69 4.20 -14.04
C LYS A 10 6.67 2.75 -13.54
N ALA A 11 7.74 2.35 -12.85
CA ALA A 11 7.76 1.09 -12.12
C ALA A 11 6.74 1.15 -10.97
N ALA A 12 6.00 0.06 -10.79
CA ALA A 12 5.05 -0.09 -9.71
C ALA A 12 5.18 -1.49 -9.08
N ARG A 13 4.59 -1.65 -7.89
CA ARG A 13 4.26 -2.96 -7.30
C ARG A 13 2.77 -2.96 -7.00
N MET A 14 2.12 -4.10 -7.22
CA MET A 14 0.69 -4.24 -6.97
C MET A 14 0.42 -5.56 -6.28
N TYR A 15 -0.35 -5.46 -5.19
CA TYR A 15 -0.72 -6.59 -4.37
C TYR A 15 -2.22 -6.57 -4.11
N GLU A 16 -2.80 -7.75 -3.95
CA GLU A 16 -4.16 -7.92 -3.45
C GLU A 16 -4.15 -8.85 -2.25
N VAL A 17 -4.86 -8.44 -1.20
CA VAL A 17 -5.20 -9.27 -0.05
C VAL A 17 -6.70 -9.52 -0.12
N ILE A 18 -7.08 -10.79 -0.19
CA ILE A 18 -8.47 -11.22 -0.36
C ILE A 18 -8.89 -11.98 0.90
N LEU A 19 -10.03 -11.57 1.47
CA LEU A 19 -10.57 -12.08 2.73
C LEU A 19 -12.03 -12.51 2.51
N PRO A 20 -12.54 -13.60 3.13
CA PRO A 20 -13.96 -13.91 3.13
C PRO A 20 -14.74 -12.82 3.86
N LYS A 21 -15.91 -12.45 3.33
CA LYS A 21 -16.76 -11.44 3.94
C LYS A 21 -17.65 -12.08 5.01
N LYS A 22 -17.10 -12.26 6.21
CA LYS A 22 -17.86 -12.73 7.38
C LYS A 22 -18.36 -11.57 8.24
N LEU A 23 -19.55 -11.73 8.82
CA LEU A 23 -20.13 -10.77 9.78
C LEU A 23 -19.19 -10.63 10.98
N GLY A 24 -18.72 -9.40 11.25
CA GLY A 24 -17.80 -9.08 12.35
C GLY A 24 -16.38 -8.70 11.92
N TYR A 25 -15.94 -9.07 10.71
CA TYR A 25 -14.60 -8.73 10.23
C TYR A 25 -14.44 -7.27 9.86
N PHE A 26 -15.51 -6.60 9.44
CA PHE A 26 -15.41 -5.25 8.90
C PHE A 26 -14.80 -4.24 9.87
N GLY A 27 -15.19 -4.27 11.15
CA GLY A 27 -14.63 -3.37 12.17
C GLY A 27 -13.13 -3.61 12.38
N LYS A 28 -12.71 -4.87 12.42
CA LYS A 28 -11.30 -5.26 12.53
C LYS A 28 -10.49 -4.93 11.27
N VAL A 29 -11.09 -5.11 10.09
CA VAL A 29 -10.46 -4.72 8.83
C VAL A 29 -10.19 -3.21 8.80
N GLN A 30 -11.15 -2.40 9.22
CA GLN A 30 -10.97 -0.96 9.31
C GLN A 30 -9.87 -0.59 10.32
N GLU A 31 -9.87 -1.19 11.51
CA GLU A 31 -8.85 -0.95 12.54
C GLU A 31 -7.43 -1.22 12.02
N VAL A 32 -7.22 -2.39 11.40
CA VAL A 32 -5.91 -2.76 10.82
C VAL A 32 -5.48 -1.77 9.74
N LEU A 33 -6.40 -1.38 8.85
CA LEU A 33 -6.10 -0.44 7.77
C LEU A 33 -5.84 0.98 8.26
N GLU A 34 -6.53 1.44 9.31
CA GLU A 34 -6.30 2.76 9.92
C GLU A 34 -4.94 2.85 10.61
N ASP A 35 -4.51 1.76 11.25
CA ASP A 35 -3.20 1.69 11.90
C ASP A 35 -2.05 1.82 10.90
N LEU A 36 -2.25 1.43 9.63
CA LEU A 36 -1.25 1.62 8.57
C LEU A 36 -0.86 3.09 8.34
N PHE A 37 -1.70 4.04 8.79
CA PHE A 37 -1.44 5.46 8.63
C PHE A 37 -0.82 6.11 9.87
N ARG A 38 -0.68 5.36 10.96
CA ARG A 38 -0.25 5.85 12.27
C ARG A 38 1.08 5.23 12.63
N GLU A 39 2.14 6.02 12.54
CA GLU A 39 3.51 5.56 12.85
C GLU A 39 3.60 4.90 14.23
N ASP A 40 2.95 5.47 15.24
CA ASP A 40 2.91 4.90 16.58
C ASP A 40 2.21 3.53 16.60
N ALA A 41 1.11 3.36 15.87
CA ALA A 41 0.44 2.06 15.79
C ALA A 41 1.34 1.03 15.10
N ILE A 42 1.99 1.41 14.00
CA ILE A 42 2.95 0.56 13.27
C ILE A 42 4.06 0.07 14.21
N ARG A 43 4.64 0.96 15.04
CA ARG A 43 5.69 0.61 16.01
C ARG A 43 5.25 -0.43 17.05
N HIS A 44 3.95 -0.49 17.37
CA HIS A 44 3.44 -1.42 18.39
C HIS A 44 3.11 -2.81 17.82
N ILE A 45 3.09 -2.97 16.49
CA ILE A 45 2.86 -4.27 15.86
C ILE A 45 4.00 -5.23 16.25
N PRO A 46 3.72 -6.41 16.84
CA PRO A 46 4.74 -7.33 17.34
C PRO A 46 5.83 -7.65 16.30
N PHE A 47 5.43 -8.00 15.08
CA PHE A 47 6.37 -8.30 14.00
C PHE A 47 7.25 -7.11 13.60
N VAL A 48 6.70 -5.88 13.63
CA VAL A 48 7.49 -4.67 13.33
C VAL A 48 8.56 -4.47 14.39
N ARG A 49 8.23 -4.70 15.67
CA ARG A 49 9.20 -4.63 16.77
C ARG A 49 10.32 -5.66 16.61
N GLU A 50 9.99 -6.88 16.19
CA GLU A 50 10.97 -7.92 15.89
C GLU A 50 11.88 -7.53 14.72
N SER A 51 11.29 -7.01 13.64
CA SER A 51 12.02 -6.53 12.46
C SER A 51 12.98 -5.39 12.80
N ILE A 52 12.54 -4.40 13.59
CA ILE A 52 13.38 -3.33 14.13
C ILE A 52 14.55 -3.91 14.93
N ALA A 53 14.28 -4.84 15.84
CA ALA A 53 15.32 -5.46 16.66
C ALA A 53 16.33 -6.24 15.82
N GLN A 54 15.89 -6.92 14.77
CA GLN A 54 16.76 -7.64 13.84
C GLN A 54 17.61 -6.70 13.00
N ASN A 55 17.03 -5.63 12.46
CA ASN A 55 17.76 -4.64 11.65
C ASN A 55 18.81 -3.90 12.47
N ARG A 56 18.47 -3.46 13.69
CA ARG A 56 19.45 -2.86 14.63
C ARG A 56 20.63 -3.78 14.96
N ARG A 57 20.42 -5.11 14.98
CA ARG A 57 21.51 -6.08 15.18
C ARG A 57 22.42 -6.23 13.96
N ARG A 58 21.86 -6.10 12.75
CA ARG A 58 22.59 -6.25 11.49
C ARG A 58 23.30 -4.97 11.07
N ASP A 59 22.68 -3.83 11.32
CA ASP A 59 23.15 -2.51 10.95
C ASP A 59 22.98 -1.54 12.13
N PRO A 60 24.07 -1.18 12.83
CA PRO A 60 24.04 -0.20 13.90
C PRO A 60 23.63 1.22 13.46
N SER A 61 23.66 1.50 12.15
CA SER A 61 23.24 2.78 11.57
C SER A 61 21.79 2.78 11.08
N PHE A 62 21.04 1.71 11.34
CA PHE A 62 19.62 1.61 10.99
C PHE A 62 18.80 2.76 11.58
N ASP A 63 18.24 3.58 10.69
CA ASP A 63 17.31 4.66 11.05
C ASP A 63 15.88 4.11 11.11
N GLU A 64 15.46 3.74 12.31
CA GLU A 64 14.08 3.27 12.56
C GLU A 64 13.02 4.32 12.24
N GLU A 65 13.32 5.59 12.51
CA GLU A 65 12.35 6.66 12.36
C GLU A 65 12.05 6.91 10.88
N GLU A 66 13.09 6.91 10.04
CA GLU A 66 12.94 6.97 8.58
C GLU A 66 12.23 5.72 8.04
N TRP A 67 12.55 4.54 8.57
CA TRP A 67 11.93 3.29 8.13
C TRP A 67 10.43 3.23 8.45
N ILE A 68 10.02 3.57 9.68
CA ILE A 68 8.61 3.60 10.07
C ILE A 68 7.83 4.65 9.27
N ARG A 69 8.42 5.85 9.08
CA ARG A 69 7.83 6.89 8.24
C ARG A 69 7.62 6.41 6.80
N THR A 70 8.60 5.69 6.26
CA THR A 70 8.53 5.08 4.93
C THR A 70 7.37 4.10 4.83
N LEU A 71 7.20 3.19 5.80
CA LEU A 71 6.09 2.24 5.83
C LEU A 71 4.73 2.94 5.89
N SER A 72 4.59 3.95 6.76
CA SER A 72 3.35 4.74 6.89
C SER A 72 3.00 5.45 5.59
N GLN A 73 3.99 6.06 4.92
CA GLN A 73 3.78 6.76 3.65
C GLN A 73 3.43 5.79 2.51
N ALA A 74 4.12 4.66 2.42
CA ALA A 74 3.88 3.63 1.41
C ALA A 74 2.45 3.06 1.50
N SER A 75 1.88 3.00 2.70
CA SER A 75 0.56 2.39 2.95
C SER A 75 -0.63 3.25 2.53
N ARG A 76 -0.42 4.52 2.14
CA ARG A 76 -1.48 5.52 1.86
C ARG A 76 -2.31 5.26 0.60
N GLY A 77 -1.92 4.33 -0.24
CA GLY A 77 -2.59 4.03 -1.50
C GLY A 77 -3.18 2.63 -1.55
N TYR A 78 -4.45 2.49 -1.19
CA TYR A 78 -5.19 1.24 -1.42
C TYR A 78 -6.62 1.49 -1.94
N SER A 79 -7.22 0.44 -2.49
CA SER A 79 -8.63 0.38 -2.85
C SER A 79 -9.26 -0.84 -2.21
N ILE A 80 -10.50 -0.71 -1.75
CA ILE A 80 -11.29 -1.82 -1.21
C ILE A 80 -12.52 -2.00 -2.08
N TYR A 81 -12.79 -3.22 -2.50
CA TYR A 81 -14.02 -3.58 -3.19
C TYR A 81 -14.45 -5.00 -2.83
N GLU A 82 -15.72 -5.28 -3.07
CA GLU A 82 -16.30 -6.59 -2.83
C GLU A 82 -16.46 -7.33 -4.14
N MET A 83 -16.29 -8.64 -4.09
CA MET A 83 -16.46 -9.51 -5.25
C MET A 83 -17.14 -10.80 -4.82
N ASP A 84 -18.10 -11.26 -5.60
CA ASP A 84 -18.61 -12.63 -5.51
C ASP A 84 -17.78 -13.50 -6.46
N GLY A 85 -17.28 -14.63 -5.98
CA GLY A 85 -16.39 -15.49 -6.76
C GLY A 85 -16.50 -16.96 -6.40
N ARG A 86 -15.99 -17.80 -7.29
CA ARG A 86 -15.79 -19.24 -7.05
C ARG A 86 -14.30 -19.52 -6.92
N TYR A 87 -13.88 -19.94 -5.75
CA TYR A 87 -12.48 -20.18 -5.38
C TYR A 87 -12.19 -21.66 -5.26
N LEU A 88 -10.95 -22.07 -5.53
CA LEU A 88 -10.52 -23.45 -5.31
C LEU A 88 -9.99 -23.59 -3.87
N SER A 89 -10.54 -24.53 -3.11
CA SER A 89 -10.01 -24.96 -1.82
C SER A 89 -9.63 -26.45 -1.86
N PRO A 90 -8.86 -26.95 -0.88
CA PRO A 90 -8.53 -28.38 -0.78
C PRO A 90 -9.76 -29.31 -0.71
N GLN A 91 -10.91 -28.80 -0.24
CA GLN A 91 -12.16 -29.55 -0.11
C GLN A 91 -13.05 -29.45 -1.35
N GLY A 92 -12.70 -28.59 -2.32
CA GLY A 92 -13.45 -28.37 -3.55
C GLY A 92 -13.65 -26.89 -3.87
N PRO A 93 -14.38 -26.57 -4.95
CA PRO A 93 -14.73 -25.19 -5.25
C PRO A 93 -15.68 -24.62 -4.19
N VAL A 94 -15.43 -23.38 -3.76
CA VAL A 94 -16.23 -22.64 -2.79
C VAL A 94 -16.75 -21.37 -3.45
N ASP A 95 -18.07 -21.18 -3.44
CA ASP A 95 -18.70 -19.91 -3.79
C ASP A 95 -18.68 -19.00 -2.56
N GLU A 96 -18.00 -17.87 -2.64
CA GLU A 96 -17.79 -16.99 -1.50
C GLU A 96 -17.85 -15.52 -1.93
N ARG A 97 -18.38 -14.69 -1.04
CA ARG A 97 -18.28 -13.23 -1.17
C ARG A 97 -17.03 -12.78 -0.44
N VAL A 98 -16.13 -12.11 -1.15
CA VAL A 98 -14.86 -11.67 -0.59
C VAL A 98 -14.75 -10.15 -0.54
N LEU A 99 -13.91 -9.68 0.37
CA LEU A 99 -13.35 -8.35 0.37
C LEU A 99 -11.97 -8.41 -0.28
N VAL A 100 -11.74 -7.57 -1.28
CA VAL A 100 -10.43 -7.41 -1.93
C VAL A 100 -9.85 -6.06 -1.55
N ILE A 101 -8.65 -6.08 -1.00
CA ILE A 101 -7.88 -4.88 -0.67
C ILE A 101 -6.67 -4.84 -1.61
N ARG A 102 -6.68 -3.89 -2.54
CA ARG A 102 -5.63 -3.72 -3.54
C ARG A 102 -4.70 -2.59 -3.14
N PHE A 103 -3.41 -2.86 -3.10
CA PHE A 103 -2.36 -1.87 -2.88
C PHE A 103 -1.61 -1.60 -4.17
N ILE A 104 -1.35 -0.33 -4.47
CA ILE A 104 -0.53 0.08 -5.62
C ILE A 104 0.59 1.00 -5.12
N PHE A 105 1.81 0.47 -5.17
CA PHE A 105 3.00 1.21 -4.77
C PHE A 105 3.70 1.75 -6.00
N HIS A 106 4.12 3.02 -5.93
CA HIS A 106 4.96 3.67 -6.91
C HIS A 106 5.73 4.79 -6.21
N ASN A 107 6.95 5.07 -6.65
CA ASN A 107 7.69 6.23 -6.16
C ASN A 107 7.14 7.48 -6.87
N PRO A 108 6.48 8.42 -6.17
CA PRO A 108 5.76 9.52 -6.81
C PRO A 108 6.67 10.49 -7.57
N GLY A 109 7.96 10.59 -7.20
CA GLY A 109 8.95 11.46 -7.81
C GLY A 109 8.71 12.94 -7.46
N GLY A 110 9.76 13.65 -7.06
CA GLY A 110 9.72 15.08 -6.71
C GLY A 110 10.54 15.40 -5.45
N GLU A 111 10.91 16.67 -5.29
CA GLU A 111 11.84 17.15 -4.25
C GLU A 111 11.39 16.92 -2.78
N GLY A 112 10.14 16.51 -2.56
CA GLY A 112 9.58 16.23 -1.22
C GLY A 112 9.53 14.76 -0.81
N TRP A 113 9.85 13.83 -1.72
CA TRP A 113 9.94 12.40 -1.43
C TRP A 113 11.43 12.06 -1.46
N GLY A 114 12.04 11.83 -0.29
CA GLY A 114 13.48 11.64 -0.13
C GLY A 114 14.04 10.41 -0.87
N LYS A 115 15.19 9.89 -0.43
CA LYS A 115 15.78 8.63 -0.96
C LYS A 115 14.91 7.38 -0.73
N THR A 116 13.71 7.56 -0.20
CA THR A 116 12.76 6.53 0.17
C THR A 116 12.31 5.72 -1.04
N ASP A 117 12.68 4.43 -1.07
CA ASP A 117 12.20 3.49 -2.08
C ASP A 117 10.94 2.75 -1.59
N LEU A 118 9.78 3.30 -1.92
CA LEU A 118 8.48 2.70 -1.55
C LEU A 118 8.26 1.35 -2.23
N LEU A 119 8.92 1.09 -3.36
CA LEU A 119 8.85 -0.21 -4.02
C LEU A 119 9.58 -1.29 -3.21
N ALA A 120 10.72 -0.95 -2.60
CA ALA A 120 11.45 -1.85 -1.73
C ALA A 120 10.66 -2.19 -0.45
N ALA A 121 9.95 -1.19 0.11
CA ALA A 121 9.13 -1.37 1.31
C ALA A 121 7.79 -2.09 1.06
N SER A 122 7.36 -2.19 -0.20
CA SER A 122 5.98 -2.60 -0.54
C SER A 122 5.60 -4.01 -0.09
N MET A 123 6.50 -4.99 -0.25
CA MET A 123 6.25 -6.36 0.22
C MET A 123 6.16 -6.39 1.75
N GLU A 124 7.03 -5.65 2.45
CA GLU A 124 7.00 -5.60 3.92
C GLU A 124 5.68 -5.01 4.42
N VAL A 125 5.19 -3.94 3.77
CA VAL A 125 3.89 -3.34 4.10
C VAL A 125 2.76 -4.35 3.93
N VAL A 126 2.61 -4.98 2.76
CA VAL A 126 1.42 -5.82 2.51
C VAL A 126 1.52 -7.15 3.22
N ASN A 127 2.69 -7.78 3.23
CA ASN A 127 2.86 -9.06 3.89
C ASN A 127 2.73 -8.92 5.41
N HIS A 128 3.44 -7.95 6.01
CA HIS A 128 3.56 -7.88 7.46
C HIS A 128 2.50 -7.00 8.12
N LEU A 129 2.22 -5.83 7.56
CA LEU A 129 1.28 -4.91 8.20
C LEU A 129 -0.19 -5.26 7.90
N VAL A 130 -0.43 -6.06 6.86
CA VAL A 130 -1.77 -6.38 6.37
C VAL A 130 -2.08 -7.87 6.50
N ALA A 131 -1.39 -8.73 5.75
CA ALA A 131 -1.72 -10.16 5.72
C ALA A 131 -1.52 -10.84 7.09
N HIS A 132 -0.37 -10.64 7.73
CA HIS A 132 -0.11 -11.19 9.06
C HIS A 132 -1.07 -10.66 10.13
N ARG A 133 -1.39 -9.36 10.14
CA ARG A 133 -2.36 -8.82 11.09
C ARG A 133 -3.77 -9.37 10.88
N PHE A 134 -4.20 -9.53 9.63
CA PHE A 134 -5.49 -10.17 9.37
C PHE A 134 -5.52 -11.63 9.81
N ALA A 135 -4.44 -12.38 9.57
CA ALA A 135 -4.29 -13.74 10.07
C ALA A 135 -4.48 -13.78 11.59
N GLU A 136 -3.70 -12.98 12.33
CA GLU A 136 -3.72 -12.97 13.80
C GLU A 136 -5.04 -12.44 14.40
N GLU A 137 -5.60 -11.36 13.86
CA GLU A 137 -6.76 -10.70 14.48
C GLU A 137 -8.10 -11.29 14.05
N LEU A 138 -8.16 -11.93 12.88
CA LEU A 138 -9.40 -12.52 12.36
C LEU A 138 -9.43 -14.05 12.51
N GLY A 139 -8.29 -14.70 12.75
CA GLY A 139 -8.17 -16.16 12.83
C GLY A 139 -8.52 -16.85 11.51
N VAL A 140 -8.05 -16.28 10.40
CA VAL A 140 -8.40 -16.67 9.02
C VAL A 140 -7.18 -17.10 8.22
N GLU A 141 -6.16 -17.65 8.87
CA GLU A 141 -4.87 -18.01 8.27
C GLU A 141 -5.01 -18.89 7.02
N GLU A 142 -6.02 -19.76 6.99
CA GLU A 142 -6.31 -20.68 5.87
C GLU A 142 -7.27 -20.10 4.81
N GLU A 143 -7.72 -18.85 4.99
CA GLU A 143 -8.73 -18.21 4.14
C GLU A 143 -8.25 -16.86 3.56
N ILE A 144 -7.00 -16.45 3.81
CA ILE A 144 -6.42 -15.25 3.17
C ILE A 144 -5.74 -15.66 1.87
N TRP A 145 -6.17 -15.06 0.76
CA TRP A 145 -5.41 -15.15 -0.49
C TRP A 145 -4.59 -13.88 -0.71
N PHE A 146 -3.30 -14.06 -0.95
CA PHE A 146 -2.35 -13.00 -1.29
C PHE A 146 -1.93 -13.14 -2.75
N LEU A 147 -2.11 -12.09 -3.53
CA LEU A 147 -1.69 -12.04 -4.93
C LEU A 147 -0.65 -10.94 -5.12
N GLU A 148 0.49 -11.30 -5.73
CA GLU A 148 1.45 -10.35 -6.28
C GLU A 148 1.32 -10.31 -7.80
N TYR A 149 1.17 -9.10 -8.35
CA TYR A 149 1.20 -8.90 -9.79
C TYR A 149 2.63 -8.65 -10.25
N ASN A 150 3.07 -9.42 -11.23
CA ASN A 150 4.43 -9.32 -11.75
C ASN A 150 4.60 -8.11 -12.67
N ASN A 151 5.61 -7.29 -12.39
CA ASN A 151 6.06 -6.16 -13.22
C ASN A 151 4.97 -5.15 -13.66
N PRO A 152 4.09 -4.66 -12.76
CA PRO A 152 3.10 -3.68 -13.14
C PRO A 152 3.75 -2.35 -13.55
N ARG A 153 3.12 -1.68 -14.51
CA ARG A 153 3.55 -0.40 -15.06
C ARG A 153 2.44 0.61 -14.88
N LEU A 154 2.74 1.74 -14.25
CA LEU A 154 1.77 2.78 -13.97
C LEU A 154 1.99 3.99 -14.88
N ALA A 155 0.94 4.40 -15.59
CA ALA A 155 0.91 5.65 -16.33
C ALA A 155 -0.08 6.61 -15.66
N ILE A 156 0.32 7.87 -15.49
CA ILE A 156 -0.46 8.88 -14.80
C ILE A 156 -0.88 9.94 -15.81
N TRP A 157 -2.18 10.19 -15.93
CA TRP A 157 -2.69 11.31 -16.70
C TRP A 157 -2.45 12.62 -15.95
N LYS A 158 -1.67 13.53 -16.53
CA LYS A 158 -1.38 14.84 -15.95
C LYS A 158 -1.94 15.97 -16.81
N LYS A 159 -2.48 16.97 -16.11
CA LYS A 159 -2.88 18.25 -16.71
C LYS A 159 -1.61 19.07 -16.97
N SER A 160 -1.45 19.57 -18.19
CA SER A 160 -0.34 20.48 -18.51
C SER A 160 -0.53 21.80 -17.74
N ALA A 161 0.54 22.28 -17.10
CA ALA A 161 0.52 23.61 -16.49
C ALA A 161 0.22 24.63 -17.60
N THR A 162 -0.87 25.38 -17.44
CA THR A 162 -1.14 26.53 -18.30
C THR A 162 -0.03 27.54 -18.05
N VAL A 163 0.81 27.77 -19.07
CA VAL A 163 1.71 28.92 -19.09
C VAL A 163 0.81 30.15 -19.06
N GLU A 164 0.70 30.80 -17.90
CA GLU A 164 0.09 32.14 -17.84
C GLU A 164 0.94 33.03 -18.74
N ALA A 165 0.33 33.59 -19.78
CA ALA A 165 0.97 34.59 -20.63
C ALA A 165 1.42 35.76 -19.73
N PRO A 166 2.63 36.31 -19.94
CA PRO A 166 3.10 37.43 -19.14
C PRO A 166 2.06 38.57 -19.21
N LYS A 167 1.64 39.05 -18.05
CA LYS A 167 0.79 40.25 -17.96
C LYS A 167 1.55 41.38 -18.67
N PRO A 168 0.90 42.16 -19.55
CA PRO A 168 1.55 43.34 -20.12
C PRO A 168 1.94 44.25 -18.95
N GLU A 169 3.24 44.49 -18.79
CA GLU A 169 3.74 45.51 -17.89
C GLU A 169 3.08 46.84 -18.25
N ASN A 170 2.57 47.52 -17.23
CA ASN A 170 1.98 48.84 -17.36
C ASN A 170 3.01 49.77 -18.02
N ALA A 171 2.76 50.13 -19.28
CA ALA A 171 3.40 51.28 -19.90
C ALA A 171 2.83 52.54 -19.23
N VAL A 172 3.64 53.17 -18.37
CA VAL A 172 3.51 54.56 -17.98
C VAL A 172 4.86 55.22 -18.13
#